data_AF-A0A4S2GYH7-F1
#
_entry.id   AF-A0A4S2GYH7-F1
#
_cell.length_a   1.000
_cell.length_b   1.000
_cell.length_c   1.000
_cell.angle_alpha   90.00
_cell.angle_beta   90.00
_cell.angle_gamma   90.00
#
_symmetry.space_group_name_H-M   'P 1'
#
loop_
_entity.id
_entity.type
_entity.pdbx_description
1 polymer ?
#
loop_
_entity_poly.entity_id
_entity_poly.type
_entity_poly.pdbx_seq_one_letter_code
_entity_poly.pdbx_strand_id
1 'polypeptide(L)'
;MASDEITVEQTPPRFSEADIISRFEFISDQCNEFAKAYNKRHDSNLTFDPLIMLNVVHSTLDDIWRYKVFHLKNPSKKSNCVKRSAYFTKWIVRFKPLYFAHRPLSSNNFKETFNAKDSSLLINEAFAIHYSLSTIRAEVVREEPVGRLMPTAIALASFIYDLRYRLMSEDALMAIYQIYYDQARGIKILKQN
;
A
#
# COMPACT_ATOMS: atom_id res chain seq x y z
N MET A 1 23.32 30.68 -16.44
CA MET A 1 22.37 29.85 -15.67
C MET A 1 23.17 29.22 -14.55
N ALA A 2 23.05 29.73 -13.31
CA ALA A 2 23.78 29.18 -12.18
C ALA A 2 23.17 27.82 -11.83
N SER A 3 23.98 26.77 -11.92
CA SER A 3 23.66 25.48 -11.33
C SER A 3 23.78 25.63 -9.82
N ASP A 4 22.65 25.89 -9.15
CA ASP A 4 22.57 25.84 -7.70
C ASP A 4 22.87 24.41 -7.23
N GLU A 5 24.15 24.13 -6.95
CA GLU A 5 24.63 22.90 -6.34
C GLU A 5 23.88 22.68 -5.04
N ILE A 6 23.18 21.54 -4.94
CA ILE A 6 22.57 21.10 -3.70
C ILE A 6 23.71 20.76 -2.75
N THR A 7 23.93 21.60 -1.73
CA THR A 7 24.93 21.31 -0.70
C THR A 7 24.47 20.12 0.15
N VAL A 8 25.43 19.29 0.60
CA VAL A 8 25.17 18.07 1.39
C VAL A 8 24.29 18.34 2.62
N GLU A 9 24.37 19.55 3.20
CA GLU A 9 23.56 20.03 4.32
C GLU A 9 22.04 20.12 4.04
N GLN A 10 21.61 20.20 2.78
CA GLN A 10 20.18 20.31 2.44
C GLN A 10 19.50 18.95 2.23
N THR A 11 20.26 17.84 2.27
CA THR A 11 19.69 16.51 2.02
C THR A 11 19.01 15.97 3.29
N PRO A 12 17.72 15.61 3.26
CA PRO A 12 17.05 15.06 4.42
C PRO A 12 17.73 13.76 4.82
N PRO A 13 17.92 13.50 6.12
CA PRO A 13 18.50 12.25 6.57
C PRO A 13 17.61 11.08 6.12
N ARG A 14 18.24 9.91 5.96
CA ARG A 14 17.48 8.66 5.82
C ARG A 14 16.64 8.42 7.07
N PHE A 15 15.59 7.63 6.91
CA PHE A 15 14.78 7.19 8.03
C PHE A 15 15.63 6.40 9.02
N SER A 16 15.45 6.69 10.30
CA SER A 16 16.14 5.99 11.39
C SER A 16 15.57 4.58 11.57
N GLU A 17 16.29 3.74 12.30
CA GLU A 17 15.79 2.43 12.69
C GLU A 17 14.48 2.53 13.50
N ALA A 18 14.36 3.53 14.37
CA ALA A 18 13.13 3.80 15.12
C ALA A 18 11.95 4.14 14.21
N ASP A 19 12.17 4.92 13.13
CA ASP A 19 11.13 5.21 12.13
C ASP A 19 10.66 3.95 11.39
N ILE A 20 11.62 3.06 11.06
CA ILE A 20 11.36 1.78 10.40
C ILE A 20 10.55 0.87 11.31
N ILE A 21 10.97 0.71 12.57
CA ILE A 21 10.30 -0.11 13.58
C ILE A 21 8.86 0.39 13.80
N SER A 22 8.69 1.69 14.07
CA SER A 22 7.36 2.27 14.28
C SER A 22 6.44 2.05 13.07
N ARG A 23 6.99 2.14 11.85
CA ARG A 23 6.21 1.88 10.65
C ARG A 23 5.87 0.40 10.48
N PHE A 24 6.80 -0.49 10.81
CA PHE A 24 6.61 -1.93 10.80
C PHE A 24 5.53 -2.38 11.79
N GLU A 25 5.55 -1.86 13.02
CA GLU A 25 4.52 -2.12 14.03
C GLU A 25 3.14 -1.70 13.51
N PHE A 26 3.04 -0.47 12.99
CA PHE A 26 1.78 0.04 12.46
C PHE A 26 1.19 -0.81 11.33
N ILE A 27 2.00 -1.18 10.32
CA ILE A 27 1.49 -2.02 9.22
C ILE A 27 1.20 -3.45 9.66
N SER A 28 1.95 -3.97 10.64
CA SER A 28 1.72 -5.30 11.23
C SER A 28 0.37 -5.35 11.95
N ASP A 29 0.04 -4.32 12.73
CA ASP A 29 -1.27 -4.21 13.39
C ASP A 29 -2.41 -4.19 12.38
N GLN A 30 -2.28 -3.38 11.32
CA GLN A 30 -3.26 -3.34 10.22
C GLN A 30 -3.38 -4.70 9.51
N CYS A 31 -2.26 -5.41 9.33
CA CYS A 31 -2.26 -6.75 8.75
C CYS A 31 -2.96 -7.76 9.66
N ASN A 32 -2.73 -7.71 10.97
CA ASN A 32 -3.37 -8.56 11.97
C ASN A 32 -4.88 -8.33 12.02
N GLU A 33 -5.33 -7.07 11.99
CA GLU A 33 -6.76 -6.73 11.93
C GLU A 33 -7.41 -7.26 10.65
N PHE A 34 -6.76 -7.06 9.51
CA PHE A 34 -7.21 -7.56 8.21
C PHE A 34 -7.31 -9.09 8.21
N ALA A 35 -6.25 -9.78 8.67
CA ALA A 35 -6.19 -11.23 8.74
C ALA A 35 -7.26 -11.80 9.67
N LYS A 36 -7.46 -11.20 10.86
CA LYS A 36 -8.50 -11.60 11.81
C LYS A 36 -9.90 -11.48 11.20
N ALA A 37 -10.18 -10.39 10.50
CA ALA A 37 -11.47 -10.19 9.82
C ALA A 37 -11.68 -11.21 8.68
N TYR A 38 -10.62 -11.47 7.90
CA TYR A 38 -10.67 -12.44 6.81
C TYR A 38 -10.87 -13.88 7.32
N ASN A 39 -10.08 -14.30 8.31
CA ASN A 39 -10.13 -15.62 8.91
C ASN A 39 -11.50 -15.91 9.51
N LYS A 40 -12.09 -14.95 10.23
CA LYS A 40 -13.44 -15.07 10.79
C LYS A 40 -14.51 -15.26 9.70
N ARG A 41 -14.36 -14.62 8.54
CA ARG A 41 -15.36 -14.65 7.46
C ARG A 41 -15.25 -15.90 6.59
N HIS A 42 -14.03 -16.39 6.37
CA HIS A 42 -13.74 -17.41 5.37
C HIS A 42 -13.28 -18.74 5.96
N ASP A 43 -13.29 -18.89 7.29
CA ASP A 43 -12.76 -20.06 8.00
C ASP A 43 -11.38 -20.47 7.46
N SER A 44 -10.46 -19.50 7.52
CA SER A 44 -9.14 -19.63 6.92
C SER A 44 -8.05 -19.26 7.93
N ASN A 45 -6.80 -19.58 7.58
CA ASN A 45 -5.63 -19.30 8.42
C ASN A 45 -4.65 -18.37 7.68
N LEU A 46 -5.12 -17.17 7.35
CA LEU A 46 -4.32 -16.08 6.79
C LEU A 46 -3.39 -15.52 7.87
N THR A 47 -2.13 -15.38 7.53
CA THR A 47 -1.09 -14.73 8.33
C THR A 47 -0.14 -13.95 7.41
N PHE A 48 0.92 -13.36 7.96
CA PHE A 48 1.95 -12.69 7.19
C PHE A 48 3.37 -13.05 7.65
N ASP A 49 4.34 -12.86 6.77
CA ASP A 49 5.75 -13.04 7.06
C ASP A 49 6.35 -11.70 7.56
N PRO A 50 6.82 -11.63 8.82
CA PRO A 50 7.34 -10.38 9.38
C PRO A 50 8.62 -9.89 8.69
N LEU A 51 9.48 -10.78 8.19
CA LEU A 51 10.70 -10.40 7.48
C LEU A 51 10.36 -9.81 6.11
N ILE A 52 9.40 -10.42 5.39
CA ILE A 52 8.92 -9.88 4.12
C ILE A 52 8.22 -8.54 4.34
N MET A 53 7.42 -8.41 5.40
CA MET A 53 6.75 -7.15 5.74
C MET A 53 7.76 -6.05 6.12
N LEU A 54 8.84 -6.39 6.82
CA LEU A 54 9.92 -5.46 7.10
C LEU A 54 10.59 -4.97 5.80
N ASN A 55 10.80 -5.86 4.82
CA ASN A 55 11.30 -5.47 3.50
C ASN A 55 10.36 -4.54 2.72
N VAL A 56 9.03 -4.72 2.87
CA VAL A 56 8.02 -3.79 2.33
C VAL A 56 8.22 -2.40 2.94
N VAL A 57 8.40 -2.32 4.26
CA VAL A 57 8.59 -1.05 4.97
C VAL A 57 9.88 -0.36 4.53
N HIS A 58 11.02 -1.07 4.53
CA HIS A 58 12.30 -0.51 4.08
C HIS A 58 12.21 0.04 2.66
N SER A 59 11.70 -0.76 1.72
CA SER A 59 11.61 -0.35 0.31
C SER A 59 10.70 0.84 0.10
N THR A 60 9.62 0.92 0.88
CA THR A 60 8.70 2.07 0.85
C THR A 60 9.35 3.33 1.42
N LEU A 61 10.04 3.23 2.56
CA LEU A 61 10.71 4.36 3.18
C LEU A 61 11.87 4.87 2.31
N ASP A 62 12.59 3.98 1.62
CA ASP A 62 13.59 4.36 0.63
C ASP A 62 12.98 5.09 -0.58
N ASP A 63 11.82 4.66 -1.09
CA ASP A 63 11.08 5.39 -2.14
C ASP A 63 10.66 6.79 -1.67
N ILE A 64 10.13 6.91 -0.45
CA ILE A 64 9.75 8.19 0.14
C ILE A 64 10.96 9.11 0.30
N TRP A 65 12.08 8.58 0.79
CA TRP A 65 13.31 9.35 0.97
C TRP A 65 13.86 9.82 -0.38
N ARG A 66 14.02 8.91 -1.36
CA ARG A 66 14.46 9.26 -2.72
C ARG A 66 13.59 10.34 -3.34
N TYR A 67 12.27 10.21 -3.19
CA TYR A 67 11.33 11.18 -3.71
C TYR A 67 11.45 12.55 -3.01
N LYS A 68 11.68 12.58 -1.69
CA LYS A 68 11.94 13.82 -0.94
C LYS A 68 13.23 14.49 -1.44
N VAL A 69 14.31 13.73 -1.61
CA VAL A 69 15.61 14.23 -2.10
C VAL A 69 15.47 14.83 -3.50
N PHE A 70 14.81 14.13 -4.42
CA PHE A 70 14.64 14.61 -5.79
C PHE A 70 13.81 15.90 -5.89
N HIS A 71 12.88 16.11 -4.95
CA HIS A 71 11.97 17.26 -4.95
C HIS A 71 12.28 18.32 -3.89
N LEU A 72 13.51 18.37 -3.36
CA LEU A 72 13.90 19.26 -2.25
C LEU A 72 13.56 20.73 -2.49
N LYS A 73 13.76 21.22 -3.71
CA LYS A 73 13.53 22.62 -4.09
C LYS A 73 12.05 22.96 -4.34
N ASN A 74 11.14 21.98 -4.26
CA ASN A 74 9.73 22.20 -4.56
C ASN A 74 8.80 21.77 -3.40
N PRO A 75 8.44 22.69 -2.49
CA PRO A 75 7.60 22.41 -1.35
C PRO A 75 6.21 21.86 -1.70
N SER A 76 5.64 22.22 -2.86
CA SER A 76 4.33 21.72 -3.30
C SER A 76 4.39 20.25 -3.75
N LYS A 77 5.59 19.73 -3.99
CA LYS A 77 5.81 18.34 -4.38
C LYS A 77 6.10 17.41 -3.21
N LYS A 78 5.98 17.82 -1.94
CA LYS A 78 6.20 16.95 -0.76
C LYS A 78 5.40 15.64 -0.83
N SER A 79 5.94 14.59 -0.19
CA SER A 79 5.28 13.27 -0.11
C SER A 79 4.01 13.36 0.75
N ASN A 80 2.84 13.19 0.15
CA ASN A 80 1.53 13.18 0.83
C ASN A 80 1.02 11.73 1.03
N CYS A 81 -0.16 11.57 1.64
CA CYS A 81 -0.78 10.25 1.86
C CYS A 81 -1.01 9.47 0.55
N VAL A 82 -1.38 10.15 -0.55
CA VAL A 82 -1.56 9.55 -1.88
C VAL A 82 -0.28 8.85 -2.36
N LYS A 83 0.86 9.56 -2.31
CA LYS A 83 2.16 8.99 -2.71
C LYS A 83 2.58 7.84 -1.81
N ARG A 84 2.40 8.00 -0.47
CA ARG A 84 2.70 6.94 0.50
C ARG A 84 1.89 5.68 0.20
N SER A 85 0.59 5.82 -0.07
CA SER A 85 -0.30 4.72 -0.45
C SER A 85 0.13 4.03 -1.76
N ALA A 86 0.56 4.80 -2.76
CA ALA A 86 1.10 4.24 -4.00
C ALA A 86 2.36 3.39 -3.75
N TYR A 87 3.33 3.89 -2.98
CA TYR A 87 4.56 3.16 -2.67
C TYR A 87 4.31 1.88 -1.86
N PHE A 88 3.48 1.97 -0.81
CA PHE A 88 3.13 0.77 -0.04
C PHE A 88 2.42 -0.27 -0.92
N THR A 89 1.50 0.17 -1.78
CA THR A 89 0.79 -0.76 -2.67
C THR A 89 1.74 -1.49 -3.62
N LYS A 90 2.66 -0.76 -4.25
CA LYS A 90 3.71 -1.35 -5.09
C LYS A 90 4.47 -2.46 -4.35
N TRP A 91 4.97 -2.18 -3.14
CA TRP A 91 5.83 -3.12 -2.42
C TRP A 91 5.07 -4.28 -1.79
N ILE A 92 3.86 -4.05 -1.26
CA ILE A 92 2.98 -5.13 -0.77
C ILE A 92 2.64 -6.10 -1.90
N VAL A 93 2.23 -5.59 -3.07
CA VAL A 93 1.86 -6.44 -4.22
C VAL A 93 3.09 -7.16 -4.80
N ARG A 94 4.27 -6.52 -4.76
CA ARG A 94 5.52 -7.12 -5.25
C ARG A 94 6.04 -8.23 -4.34
N PHE A 95 6.11 -7.99 -3.03
CA PHE A 95 6.71 -8.94 -2.08
C PHE A 95 5.74 -9.97 -1.51
N LYS A 96 4.44 -9.67 -1.54
CA LYS A 96 3.36 -10.57 -1.12
C LYS A 96 3.54 -11.15 0.29
N PRO A 97 3.61 -10.30 1.33
CA PRO A 97 3.87 -10.74 2.70
C PRO A 97 2.76 -11.62 3.29
N LEU A 98 1.51 -11.53 2.80
CA LEU A 98 0.39 -12.32 3.32
C LEU A 98 0.32 -13.69 2.64
N TYR A 99 0.11 -14.73 3.44
CA TYR A 99 -0.01 -16.12 2.99
C TYR A 99 -0.94 -16.94 3.91
N PHE A 100 -1.50 -18.02 3.37
CA PHE A 100 -2.22 -19.00 4.18
C PHE A 100 -1.25 -20.03 4.76
N ALA A 101 -1.35 -20.32 6.06
CA ALA A 101 -0.43 -21.23 6.76
C ALA A 101 -0.41 -22.67 6.20
N HIS A 102 -1.38 -23.05 5.38
CA HIS A 102 -1.42 -24.35 4.69
C HIS A 102 -0.63 -24.38 3.37
N ARG A 103 0.10 -23.32 3.02
CA ARG A 103 0.94 -23.29 1.81
C ARG A 103 2.10 -24.28 1.97
N PRO A 104 2.31 -25.20 1.01
CA PRO A 104 3.36 -26.21 1.11
C PRO A 104 4.73 -25.53 1.10
N LEU A 105 5.48 -25.68 2.18
CA LEU A 105 6.84 -25.16 2.32
C LEU A 105 7.88 -25.98 1.54
N SER A 106 7.49 -27.09 0.91
CA SER A 106 8.37 -27.93 0.10
C SER A 106 7.71 -28.44 -1.18
N SER A 107 8.52 -28.64 -2.23
CA SER A 107 8.11 -29.15 -3.54
C SER A 107 7.55 -30.57 -3.52
N ASN A 108 7.75 -31.31 -2.43
CA ASN A 108 7.33 -32.71 -2.32
C ASN A 108 5.82 -32.90 -2.08
N ASN A 109 5.09 -31.86 -1.65
CA ASN A 109 3.65 -31.92 -1.35
C ASN A 109 2.76 -31.12 -2.32
N PHE A 110 3.30 -30.72 -3.48
CA PHE A 110 2.64 -29.78 -4.40
C PHE A 110 1.25 -30.25 -4.90
N LYS A 111 1.04 -31.58 -5.03
CA LYS A 111 -0.25 -32.13 -5.50
C LYS A 111 -1.33 -32.21 -4.41
N GLU A 112 -0.96 -32.24 -3.13
CA GLU A 112 -1.92 -32.37 -2.01
C GLU A 112 -2.43 -31.03 -1.48
N THR A 113 -1.76 -29.93 -1.84
CA THR A 113 -2.05 -28.58 -1.31
C THR A 113 -2.49 -27.58 -2.37
N PHE A 114 -2.53 -27.98 -3.65
CA PHE A 114 -3.07 -27.14 -4.72
C PHE A 114 -4.60 -27.13 -4.67
N ASN A 115 -5.16 -26.18 -3.94
CA ASN A 115 -6.59 -25.94 -3.94
C ASN A 115 -6.96 -25.17 -5.22
N ALA A 116 -7.72 -25.78 -6.13
CA ALA A 116 -8.25 -25.06 -7.31
C ALA A 116 -9.18 -23.89 -6.95
N LYS A 117 -9.64 -23.81 -5.70
CA LYS A 117 -10.36 -22.67 -5.10
C LYS A 117 -9.44 -21.71 -4.32
N ASP A 118 -8.12 -21.77 -4.52
CA ASP A 118 -7.18 -20.90 -3.84
C ASP A 118 -7.40 -19.42 -4.24
N SER A 119 -8.22 -18.75 -3.45
CA SER A 119 -8.51 -17.32 -3.53
C SER A 119 -7.34 -16.46 -3.02
N SER A 120 -6.21 -17.07 -2.62
CA SER A 120 -4.98 -16.38 -2.17
C SER A 120 -4.31 -15.53 -3.24
N LEU A 121 -4.64 -15.77 -4.50
CA LEU A 121 -4.04 -15.08 -5.64
C LEU A 121 -4.12 -13.56 -5.55
N LEU A 122 -5.11 -13.04 -4.81
CA LEU A 122 -5.48 -11.63 -4.75
C LEU A 122 -5.43 -11.02 -3.34
N ILE A 123 -4.97 -11.77 -2.33
CA ILE A 123 -5.08 -11.32 -0.92
C ILE A 123 -4.15 -10.16 -0.60
N ASN A 124 -2.97 -10.13 -1.22
CA ASN A 124 -2.00 -9.05 -1.03
C ASN A 124 -2.45 -7.77 -1.74
N GLU A 125 -3.06 -7.91 -2.91
CA GLU A 125 -3.69 -6.81 -3.65
C GLU A 125 -4.87 -6.24 -2.84
N ALA A 126 -5.72 -7.09 -2.27
CA ALA A 126 -6.82 -6.67 -1.40
C ALA A 126 -6.32 -5.94 -0.14
N PHE A 127 -5.28 -6.49 0.53
CA PHE A 127 -4.68 -5.86 1.70
C PHE A 127 -4.00 -4.53 1.36
N ALA A 128 -3.28 -4.45 0.24
CA ALA A 128 -2.64 -3.23 -0.22
C ALA A 128 -3.66 -2.10 -0.43
N ILE A 129 -4.79 -2.39 -1.08
CA ILE A 129 -5.88 -1.42 -1.26
C ILE A 129 -6.47 -1.05 0.10
N HIS A 130 -6.77 -2.03 0.96
CA HIS A 130 -7.32 -1.78 2.28
C HIS A 130 -6.43 -0.84 3.11
N TYR A 131 -5.13 -1.16 3.23
CA TYR A 131 -4.16 -0.35 3.96
C TYR A 131 -4.04 1.07 3.38
N SER A 132 -3.97 1.18 2.05
CA SER A 132 -3.85 2.46 1.35
C SER A 132 -5.06 3.37 1.53
N LEU A 133 -6.27 2.83 1.43
CA LEU A 133 -7.50 3.58 1.64
C LEU A 133 -7.72 3.92 3.12
N SER A 134 -7.36 3.03 4.04
CA SER A 134 -7.36 3.33 5.48
C SER A 134 -6.40 4.46 5.82
N THR A 135 -5.20 4.47 5.21
CA THR A 135 -4.21 5.53 5.38
C THR A 135 -4.71 6.88 4.85
N ILE A 136 -5.31 6.89 3.65
CA ILE A 136 -5.91 8.09 3.07
C ILE A 136 -7.05 8.60 3.96
N ARG A 137 -7.94 7.70 4.38
CA ARG A 137 -9.06 8.04 5.28
C ARG A 137 -8.57 8.64 6.58
N ALA A 138 -7.54 8.05 7.21
CA ALA A 138 -6.99 8.56 8.46
C ALA A 138 -6.45 9.99 8.30
N GLU A 139 -5.79 10.30 7.18
CA GLU A 139 -5.31 11.67 6.91
C GLU A 139 -6.49 12.63 6.70
N VAL A 140 -7.45 12.25 5.85
CA VAL A 140 -8.57 13.14 5.53
C VAL A 140 -9.48 13.36 6.73
N VAL A 141 -9.74 12.34 7.56
CA VAL A 141 -10.54 12.47 8.80
C VAL A 141 -9.90 13.44 9.80
N ARG A 142 -8.56 13.57 9.80
CA ARG A 142 -7.89 14.59 10.62
C ARG A 142 -8.12 16.00 10.09
N GLU A 143 -8.37 16.15 8.79
CA GLU A 143 -8.60 17.43 8.13
C GLU A 143 -10.09 17.81 8.16
N GLU A 144 -11.01 16.88 7.86
CA GLU A 144 -12.46 17.11 7.73
C GLU A 144 -13.27 15.81 7.98
N PRO A 145 -14.52 15.86 8.49
CA PRO A 145 -15.37 14.67 8.62
C PRO A 145 -15.82 14.13 7.25
N VAL A 146 -15.48 12.87 6.96
CA VAL A 146 -15.61 12.25 5.63
C VAL A 146 -16.77 11.25 5.53
N GLY A 147 -17.38 11.17 4.34
CA GLY A 147 -18.26 10.07 3.93
C GLY A 147 -17.53 8.73 3.69
N ARG A 148 -18.22 7.73 3.11
CA ARG A 148 -17.67 6.38 2.93
C ARG A 148 -16.58 6.36 1.84
N LEU A 149 -15.33 6.11 2.23
CA LEU A 149 -14.14 6.07 1.33
C LEU A 149 -13.89 4.70 0.67
N MET A 150 -14.77 3.73 0.91
CA MET A 150 -14.59 2.37 0.39
C MET A 150 -15.19 2.24 -1.00
N PRO A 151 -14.45 1.73 -1.99
CA PRO A 151 -14.99 1.47 -3.32
C PRO A 151 -16.17 0.51 -3.26
N THR A 152 -17.04 0.59 -4.27
CA THR A 152 -18.07 -0.43 -4.49
C THR A 152 -17.39 -1.79 -4.69
N ALA A 153 -18.11 -2.88 -4.42
CA ALA A 153 -17.57 -4.23 -4.61
C ALA A 153 -17.05 -4.46 -6.03
N ILE A 154 -17.74 -3.92 -7.04
CA ILE A 154 -17.34 -3.99 -8.45
C ILE A 154 -16.05 -3.21 -8.69
N ALA A 155 -15.97 -1.95 -8.23
CA ALA A 155 -14.76 -1.13 -8.39
C ALA A 155 -13.55 -1.75 -7.66
N LEU A 156 -13.77 -2.32 -6.48
CA LEU A 156 -12.73 -3.04 -5.73
C LEU A 156 -12.23 -4.26 -6.51
N ALA A 157 -13.13 -5.07 -7.07
CA ALA A 157 -12.77 -6.23 -7.86
C ALA A 157 -11.97 -5.85 -9.12
N SER A 158 -12.38 -4.79 -9.84
CA SER A 158 -11.65 -4.27 -10.99
C SER A 158 -10.26 -3.78 -10.59
N PHE A 159 -10.13 -3.05 -9.47
CA PHE A 159 -8.85 -2.54 -9.03
C PHE A 159 -7.89 -3.68 -8.63
N ILE A 160 -8.39 -4.69 -7.91
CA ILE A 160 -7.62 -5.89 -7.58
C ILE A 160 -7.15 -6.61 -8.86
N TYR A 161 -8.02 -6.72 -9.86
CA TYR A 161 -7.68 -7.33 -11.14
C TYR A 161 -6.56 -6.55 -11.87
N ASP A 162 -6.67 -5.23 -11.93
CA ASP A 162 -5.68 -4.37 -12.58
C ASP A 162 -4.32 -4.41 -11.87
N LEU A 163 -4.31 -4.38 -10.53
CA LEU A 163 -3.09 -4.55 -9.74
C LEU A 163 -2.37 -5.87 -10.07
N ARG A 164 -3.14 -6.94 -10.25
CA ARG A 164 -2.58 -8.27 -10.48
C ARG A 164 -2.06 -8.46 -11.89
N TYR A 165 -2.85 -8.07 -12.88
CA TYR A 165 -2.68 -8.51 -14.27
C TYR A 165 -2.21 -7.40 -15.21
N ARG A 166 -2.30 -6.13 -14.84
CA ARG A 166 -2.01 -5.00 -15.75
C ARG A 166 -0.72 -4.24 -15.43
N LEU A 167 0.10 -4.71 -14.49
CA LEU A 167 1.38 -4.09 -14.10
C LEU A 167 1.25 -2.57 -13.96
N MET A 168 0.33 -2.13 -13.09
CA MET A 168 0.08 -0.71 -12.90
C MET A 168 1.35 0.05 -12.50
N SER A 169 1.60 1.17 -13.19
CA SER A 169 2.69 2.07 -12.84
C SER A 169 2.40 2.82 -11.54
N GLU A 170 3.46 3.33 -10.91
CA GLU A 170 3.34 4.18 -9.72
C GLU A 170 2.51 5.43 -9.99
N ASP A 171 2.69 6.07 -11.15
CA ASP A 171 1.90 7.24 -11.54
C ASP A 171 0.40 6.91 -11.68
N ALA A 172 0.08 5.72 -12.22
CA ALA A 172 -1.31 5.24 -12.29
C ALA A 172 -1.88 5.00 -10.89
N LEU A 173 -1.11 4.39 -9.97
CA LEU A 173 -1.50 4.24 -8.58
C LEU A 173 -1.74 5.59 -7.90
N MET A 174 -0.84 6.56 -8.11
CA MET A 174 -0.99 7.90 -7.57
C MET A 174 -2.26 8.58 -8.11
N ALA A 175 -2.55 8.46 -9.40
CA ALA A 175 -3.77 9.01 -9.99
C ALA A 175 -5.05 8.39 -9.39
N ILE A 176 -5.08 7.07 -9.23
CA ILE A 176 -6.23 6.37 -8.61
C ILE A 176 -6.39 6.77 -7.14
N TYR A 177 -5.29 6.83 -6.38
CA TYR A 177 -5.36 7.25 -4.98
C TYR A 177 -5.68 8.74 -4.82
N GLN A 178 -5.30 9.58 -5.78
CA GLN A 178 -5.71 10.99 -5.82
C GLN A 178 -7.22 11.11 -5.99
N ILE A 179 -7.83 10.32 -6.88
CA ILE A 179 -9.30 10.24 -7.02
C ILE A 179 -9.96 9.92 -5.68
N TYR A 180 -9.49 8.90 -4.96
CA TYR A 180 -10.05 8.56 -3.65
C TYR A 180 -9.83 9.67 -2.60
N TYR A 181 -8.65 10.31 -2.59
CA TYR A 181 -8.36 11.43 -1.70
C TYR A 181 -9.25 12.65 -1.99
N ASP A 182 -9.46 12.99 -3.26
CA ASP A 182 -10.31 14.11 -3.68
C ASP A 182 -11.79 13.83 -3.33
N GLN A 183 -12.25 12.61 -3.61
CA GLN A 183 -13.60 12.17 -3.30
C GLN A 183 -13.87 12.18 -1.79
N ALA A 184 -12.87 11.83 -0.98
CA ALA A 184 -12.91 11.93 0.48
C ALA A 184 -13.18 13.36 0.97
N ARG A 185 -12.63 14.35 0.27
CA ARG A 185 -12.76 15.77 0.59
C ARG A 185 -13.97 16.44 -0.05
N GLY A 186 -14.87 15.66 -0.64
CA GLY A 186 -16.05 16.18 -1.33
C GLY A 186 -15.72 16.92 -2.63
N ILE A 187 -14.50 16.80 -3.15
CA ILE A 187 -14.13 17.39 -4.44
C ILE A 187 -14.80 16.58 -5.54
N LYS A 188 -15.66 17.24 -6.33
CA LYS A 188 -16.33 16.59 -7.46
C LYS A 188 -15.31 16.26 -8.54
N ILE A 189 -15.08 14.98 -8.76
CA ILE A 189 -14.39 14.50 -9.95
C ILE A 189 -15.34 14.77 -11.12
N LEU A 190 -14.90 15.56 -12.09
CA LEU A 190 -15.69 15.90 -13.28
C LEU A 190 -16.27 14.62 -13.87
N LYS A 191 -17.61 14.56 -14.00
CA LYS A 191 -18.27 13.48 -14.73
C LYS A 191 -17.70 13.51 -16.15
N GLN A 192 -17.00 12.45 -16.55
CA GLN A 192 -16.82 12.18 -17.96
C GLN A 192 -18.21 11.82 -18.49
N ASN A 193 -18.74 12.70 -19.35
CA ASN A 193 -19.94 12.45 -20.15
C ASN A 193 -19.69 11.31 -21.13
#